data_AF-A0A355GKX8-F1
#
_entry.id   AF-A0A355GKX8-F1
#
_cell.length_a   1.000
_cell.length_b   1.000
_cell.length_c   1.000
_cell.angle_alpha   90.00
_cell.angle_beta   90.00
_cell.angle_gamma   90.00
#
_symmetry.space_group_name_H-M   'P 1'
#
loop_
_entity.id
_entity.type
_entity.pdbx_description
1 polymer ?
#
loop_
_entity_poly.entity_id
_entity_poly.type
_entity_poly.pdbx_seq_one_letter_code
_entity_poly.pdbx_strand_id
1 'polypeptide(L)'
;MNQSAHQASDQQTVPPVSEDDSVDLRHLIEHTAHYLPAQGPITVFVHHNTLHAFEDLPFEEGVVAGGRTFGCHPFLSEDRYRKKLDNGRIRIQDLEAVLLDDLGESSEILIGGFGTRFALRLAMLQFPLHSGPVSELRWFIAQTDALRHFRQEVDPVVREQTITATRHWIMREFLNGASDNQQGHEQILNSLFDQFGKSSIEKWNDRKWEAFVLHFLWRVCSTGAQKINAPSKQPSQPLRHRDLLLRVTDMDTDLIVHDVLIRFCA
;
A
#
# COMPACT_ATOMS: atom_id res chain seq x y z
N MET A 1 -34.40 56.03 -50.27
CA MET A 1 -34.45 56.66 -48.94
C MET A 1 -34.43 55.54 -47.90
N ASN A 2 -33.30 55.43 -47.17
CA ASN A 2 -33.06 54.83 -45.84
C ASN A 2 -33.64 53.45 -45.48
N GLN A 3 -32.94 52.50 -44.83
CA GLN A 3 -31.65 52.53 -44.14
C GLN A 3 -31.19 51.09 -43.83
N SER A 4 -29.88 50.97 -43.62
CA SER A 4 -29.04 49.80 -43.40
C SER A 4 -29.25 49.03 -42.08
N ALA A 5 -28.86 47.76 -42.06
CA ALA A 5 -28.12 47.16 -40.95
C ALA A 5 -27.32 45.94 -41.44
N HIS A 6 -26.00 46.13 -41.60
CA HIS A 6 -25.02 45.06 -41.74
C HIS A 6 -25.01 44.18 -40.49
N GLN A 7 -25.12 42.86 -40.65
CA GLN A 7 -24.58 41.91 -39.68
C GLN A 7 -23.21 41.46 -40.19
N ALA A 8 -22.18 42.03 -39.59
CA ALA A 8 -20.80 41.62 -39.77
C ALA A 8 -20.63 40.21 -39.21
N SER A 9 -20.05 39.34 -40.02
CA SER A 9 -19.54 38.04 -39.59
C SER A 9 -18.27 38.33 -38.78
N ASP A 10 -18.35 38.25 -37.45
CA ASP A 10 -17.19 38.29 -36.57
C ASP A 10 -16.35 37.03 -36.80
N GLN A 11 -15.41 37.11 -37.75
CA GLN A 11 -14.24 36.26 -37.75
C GLN A 11 -13.42 36.66 -36.52
N GLN A 12 -13.49 35.85 -35.47
CA GLN A 12 -12.55 35.91 -34.35
C GLN A 12 -11.13 35.73 -34.90
N THR A 13 -10.45 36.85 -35.15
CA THR A 13 -9.02 36.90 -35.40
C THR A 13 -8.32 36.41 -34.14
N VAL A 14 -7.81 35.19 -34.20
CA VAL A 14 -6.84 34.66 -33.25
C VAL A 14 -5.67 35.67 -33.20
N PRO A 15 -5.27 36.16 -32.02
CA PRO A 15 -4.16 37.10 -31.92
C PRO A 15 -2.89 36.46 -32.52
N PRO A 16 -2.03 37.23 -33.21
CA PRO A 16 -0.78 36.71 -33.73
C PRO A 16 0.06 36.19 -32.56
N VAL A 17 0.40 34.90 -32.60
CA VAL A 17 1.32 34.26 -31.67
C VAL A 17 2.61 35.09 -31.69
N SER A 18 3.05 35.58 -30.53
CA SER A 18 4.28 36.36 -30.47
C SER A 18 5.46 35.45 -30.86
N GLU A 19 6.51 36.01 -31.50
CA GLU A 19 7.67 35.20 -31.91
C GLU A 19 8.28 34.43 -30.73
N ASP A 20 8.20 35.00 -29.52
CA ASP A 20 8.65 34.40 -28.26
C ASP A 20 7.85 33.13 -27.89
N ASP A 21 6.52 33.17 -28.03
CA ASP A 21 5.64 32.01 -27.80
C ASP A 21 5.91 30.87 -28.80
N SER A 22 6.32 31.20 -30.03
CA SER A 22 6.60 30.22 -31.08
C SER A 22 7.93 29.48 -30.86
N VAL A 23 8.92 30.16 -30.28
CA VAL A 23 10.22 29.57 -29.93
C VAL A 23 10.08 28.68 -28.71
N ASP A 24 9.31 29.10 -27.70
CA ASP A 24 9.02 28.30 -26.51
C ASP A 24 8.24 27.02 -26.86
N LEU A 25 7.23 27.12 -27.72
CA LEU A 25 6.48 25.96 -28.20
C LEU A 25 7.38 24.96 -28.96
N ARG A 26 8.30 25.46 -29.80
CA ARG A 26 9.22 24.61 -30.54
C ARG A 26 10.16 23.85 -29.60
N HIS A 27 10.73 24.54 -28.62
CA HIS A 27 11.57 23.94 -27.60
C HIS A 27 10.80 22.90 -26.78
N LEU A 28 9.55 23.19 -26.41
CA LEU A 28 8.69 22.25 -25.68
C LEU A 28 8.37 20.99 -26.50
N ILE A 29 8.11 21.14 -27.81
CA ILE A 29 7.86 20.02 -28.72
C ILE A 29 9.13 19.15 -28.86
N GLU A 30 10.29 19.77 -29.07
CA GLU A 30 11.58 19.06 -29.18
C GLU A 30 11.93 18.32 -27.89
N HIS A 31 11.67 18.93 -26.73
CA HIS A 31 11.86 18.28 -25.44
C HIS A 31 10.89 17.11 -25.23
N THR A 32 9.62 17.28 -25.59
CA THR A 32 8.61 16.22 -25.45
C THR A 32 8.89 15.05 -26.39
N ALA A 33 9.37 15.32 -27.61
CA ALA A 33 9.70 14.31 -28.60
C ALA A 33 10.80 13.34 -28.13
N HIS A 34 11.72 13.77 -27.26
CA HIS A 34 12.74 12.90 -26.66
C HIS A 34 12.16 11.77 -25.80
N TYR A 35 10.94 11.92 -25.28
CA TYR A 35 10.26 10.89 -24.50
C TYR A 35 9.41 9.94 -25.37
N LEU A 36 9.25 10.24 -26.66
CA LEU A 36 8.47 9.41 -27.57
C LEU A 36 9.37 8.38 -28.26
N PRO A 37 8.86 7.17 -28.58
CA PRO A 37 9.62 6.21 -29.37
C PRO A 37 9.88 6.77 -30.77
N ALA A 38 11.14 7.09 -31.09
CA ALA A 38 11.53 7.70 -32.37
C ALA A 38 11.73 6.67 -33.51
N GLN A 39 10.99 5.55 -33.50
CA GLN A 39 11.16 4.50 -34.52
C GLN A 39 10.12 4.63 -35.65
N GLY A 40 10.62 4.81 -36.88
CA GLY A 40 9.84 4.59 -38.11
C GLY A 40 9.62 3.09 -38.39
N PRO A 41 8.95 2.71 -39.49
CA PRO A 41 8.71 1.30 -39.82
C PRO A 41 10.02 0.55 -40.06
N ILE A 42 10.35 -0.44 -39.22
CA ILE A 42 11.58 -1.26 -39.35
C ILE A 42 11.20 -2.72 -39.68
N THR A 43 11.95 -3.34 -40.59
CA THR A 43 11.79 -4.75 -41.02
C THR A 43 12.48 -5.76 -40.10
N VAL A 44 13.22 -5.30 -39.09
CA VAL A 44 13.97 -6.09 -38.10
C VAL A 44 13.87 -5.45 -36.72
N PHE A 45 13.76 -6.27 -35.68
CA PHE A 45 13.48 -5.81 -34.32
C PHE A 45 14.72 -5.19 -33.67
N VAL A 46 14.69 -3.89 -33.39
CA VAL A 46 15.68 -3.19 -32.57
C VAL A 46 14.96 -2.70 -31.31
N HIS A 47 15.32 -3.24 -30.14
CA HIS A 47 14.73 -2.81 -28.87
C HIS A 47 15.25 -1.40 -28.55
N HIS A 48 14.41 -0.37 -28.67
CA HIS A 48 14.75 0.94 -28.12
C HIS A 48 14.46 0.93 -26.62
N ASN A 49 15.45 1.29 -25.81
CA ASN A 49 15.26 1.44 -24.37
C ASN A 49 14.40 2.68 -24.11
N THR A 50 13.16 2.47 -23.66
CA THR A 50 12.24 3.58 -23.32
C THR A 50 12.76 4.46 -22.18
N LEU A 51 13.77 3.98 -21.44
CA LEU A 51 14.44 4.76 -20.39
C LEU A 51 15.60 5.62 -20.90
N HIS A 52 15.87 5.66 -22.20
CA HIS A 52 16.99 6.44 -22.76
C HIS A 52 16.92 7.94 -22.39
N ALA A 53 15.72 8.51 -22.32
CA ALA A 53 15.51 9.89 -21.89
C ALA A 53 15.88 10.15 -20.41
N PHE A 54 16.20 9.11 -19.64
CA PHE A 54 16.55 9.18 -18.23
C PHE A 54 17.93 8.58 -17.95
N GLU A 55 18.76 8.34 -18.97
CA GLU A 55 20.09 7.72 -18.82
C GLU A 55 21.08 8.59 -18.03
N ASP A 56 20.83 9.90 -17.95
CA ASP A 56 21.62 10.82 -17.13
C ASP A 56 21.33 10.69 -15.62
N LEU A 57 20.26 9.96 -15.24
CA LEU A 57 19.89 9.75 -13.85
C LEU A 57 20.47 8.44 -13.29
N PRO A 58 20.72 8.35 -11.97
CA PRO A 58 20.95 7.06 -11.32
C PRO A 58 19.82 6.09 -11.62
N PHE A 59 20.15 4.81 -11.79
CA PHE A 59 19.21 3.80 -12.30
C PHE A 59 17.84 3.81 -11.59
N GLU A 60 17.82 3.85 -10.25
CA GLU A 60 16.57 3.86 -9.48
C GLU A 60 15.72 5.10 -9.77
N GLU A 61 16.36 6.27 -9.80
CA GLU A 61 15.71 7.53 -10.12
C GLU A 61 15.18 7.55 -11.55
N GLY A 62 15.96 7.06 -12.51
CA GLY A 62 15.56 7.00 -13.92
C GLY A 62 14.37 6.07 -14.16
N VAL A 63 14.34 4.90 -13.52
CA VAL A 63 13.23 3.95 -13.64
C VAL A 63 11.97 4.52 -12.96
N VAL A 64 12.08 5.18 -11.80
CA VAL A 64 10.96 5.86 -11.13
C VAL A 64 10.42 7.02 -11.96
N ALA A 65 11.30 7.84 -12.54
CA ALA A 65 10.93 8.94 -13.42
C ALA A 65 10.20 8.41 -14.66
N GLY A 66 10.75 7.40 -15.33
CA GLY A 66 10.11 6.72 -16.45
C GLY A 66 8.75 6.13 -16.08
N GLY A 67 8.62 5.51 -14.91
CA GLY A 67 7.35 4.98 -14.40
C GLY A 67 6.28 6.06 -14.25
N ARG A 68 6.64 7.24 -13.74
CA ARG A 68 5.73 8.40 -13.64
C ARG A 68 5.36 8.95 -15.01
N THR A 69 6.34 9.11 -15.90
CA THR A 69 6.14 9.68 -17.24
C THR A 69 5.28 8.79 -18.13
N PHE A 70 5.51 7.47 -18.09
CA PHE A 70 4.82 6.51 -18.96
C PHE A 70 3.60 5.83 -18.31
N GLY A 71 3.29 6.17 -17.05
CA GLY A 71 2.16 5.58 -16.32
C GLY A 71 2.30 4.07 -16.10
N CYS A 72 3.52 3.57 -15.86
CA CYS A 72 3.80 2.16 -15.68
C CYS A 72 4.40 1.86 -14.30
N HIS A 73 4.51 0.57 -13.95
CA HIS A 73 5.13 0.15 -12.70
C HIS A 73 6.66 0.08 -12.88
N PRO A 74 7.44 0.93 -12.17
CA PRO A 74 8.90 0.97 -12.30
C PRO A 74 9.57 -0.31 -11.79
N PHE A 75 8.94 -1.00 -10.83
CA PHE A 75 9.45 -2.19 -10.19
C PHE A 75 8.46 -3.35 -10.30
N LEU A 76 8.91 -4.53 -9.92
CA LEU A 76 8.03 -5.68 -9.81
C LEU A 76 6.98 -5.44 -8.70
N SER A 77 5.82 -6.08 -8.81
CA SER A 77 4.88 -6.11 -7.70
C SER A 77 5.49 -6.80 -6.48
N GLU A 78 5.01 -6.44 -5.29
CA GLU A 78 5.47 -7.04 -4.03
C GLU A 78 5.38 -8.58 -4.06
N ASP A 79 4.27 -9.13 -4.56
CA ASP A 79 4.08 -10.58 -4.72
C ASP A 79 5.17 -11.23 -5.58
N ARG A 80 5.65 -10.52 -6.62
CA ARG A 80 6.73 -11.04 -7.48
C ARG A 80 8.08 -11.00 -6.77
N TYR A 81 8.34 -10.00 -5.92
CA TYR A 81 9.53 -10.00 -5.07
C TYR A 81 9.46 -11.11 -4.03
N ARG A 82 8.30 -11.32 -3.40
CA ARG A 82 8.08 -12.42 -2.44
C ARG A 82 8.33 -13.79 -3.06
N LYS A 83 7.81 -14.06 -4.27
CA LYS A 83 8.14 -15.29 -5.00
C LYS A 83 9.64 -15.47 -5.28
N LYS A 84 10.40 -14.38 -5.44
CA LYS A 84 11.87 -14.47 -5.57
C LYS A 84 12.55 -14.80 -4.25
N LEU A 85 12.02 -14.32 -3.12
CA LEU A 85 12.45 -14.71 -1.78
C LEU A 85 12.16 -16.19 -1.52
N ASP A 86 10.92 -16.64 -1.77
CA ASP A 86 10.50 -18.03 -1.56
C ASP A 86 11.33 -19.01 -2.40
N ASN A 87 11.67 -18.63 -3.62
CA ASN A 87 12.49 -19.45 -4.53
C ASN A 87 14.01 -19.29 -4.30
N GLY A 88 14.43 -18.55 -3.27
CA GLY A 88 15.83 -18.37 -2.90
C GLY A 88 16.67 -17.52 -3.87
N ARG A 89 16.02 -16.80 -4.81
CA ARG A 89 16.69 -15.81 -5.66
C ARG A 89 17.03 -14.54 -4.89
N ILE A 90 16.18 -14.16 -3.94
CA ILE A 90 16.49 -13.20 -2.87
C ILE A 90 16.67 -14.04 -1.62
N ARG A 91 17.74 -13.82 -0.87
CA ARG A 91 18.02 -14.52 0.38
C ARG A 91 17.72 -13.62 1.56
N ILE A 92 17.54 -14.23 2.73
CA ILE A 92 17.38 -13.47 3.98
C ILE A 92 18.60 -12.56 4.22
N GLN A 93 19.81 -13.04 3.92
CA GLN A 93 21.04 -12.22 4.05
C GLN A 93 21.05 -11.00 3.12
N ASP A 94 20.42 -11.10 1.93
CA ASP A 94 20.31 -9.96 1.03
C ASP A 94 19.39 -8.88 1.62
N LEU A 95 18.28 -9.31 2.26
CA LEU A 95 17.37 -8.41 2.98
C LEU A 95 18.06 -7.76 4.19
N GLU A 96 18.82 -8.54 4.95
CA GLU A 96 19.58 -8.04 6.11
C GLU A 96 20.59 -6.97 5.68
N ALA A 97 21.37 -7.23 4.63
CA ALA A 97 22.37 -6.30 4.13
C ALA A 97 21.74 -4.97 3.68
N VAL A 98 20.67 -5.03 2.88
CA VAL A 98 19.98 -3.82 2.40
C VAL A 98 19.31 -3.07 3.55
N LEU A 99 18.70 -3.77 4.51
CA LEU A 99 18.09 -3.12 5.67
C LEU A 99 19.10 -2.46 6.59
N LEU A 100 20.29 -3.03 6.77
CA LEU A 100 21.35 -2.40 7.56
C LEU A 100 21.85 -1.12 6.89
N ASP A 101 22.00 -1.13 5.57
CA ASP A 101 22.38 0.04 4.78
C ASP A 101 21.30 1.14 4.82
N ASP A 102 20.04 0.78 4.56
CA ASP A 102 18.89 1.71 4.57
C ASP A 102 18.63 2.32 5.95
N LEU A 103 18.67 1.50 7.01
CA LEU A 103 18.38 1.98 8.36
C LEU A 103 19.56 2.70 9.00
N GLY A 104 20.80 2.38 8.62
CA GLY A 104 22.01 2.93 9.21
C GLY A 104 21.98 2.87 10.75
N GLU A 105 22.26 4.01 11.40
CA GLU A 105 22.25 4.14 12.86
C GLU A 105 20.87 3.89 13.50
N SER A 106 19.78 4.01 12.72
CA SER A 106 18.42 3.81 13.24
C SER A 106 18.05 2.33 13.41
N SER A 107 18.89 1.41 12.93
CA SER A 107 18.69 -0.04 13.02
C SER A 107 18.53 -0.53 14.46
N GLU A 108 19.34 0.00 15.38
CA GLU A 108 19.42 -0.41 16.80
C GLU A 108 18.37 0.27 17.70
N ILE A 109 17.53 1.15 17.15
CA ILE A 109 16.48 1.81 17.94
C ILE A 109 15.53 0.75 18.48
N LEU A 110 15.43 0.66 19.80
CA LEU A 110 14.50 -0.25 20.47
C LEU A 110 13.05 0.22 20.29
N ILE A 111 12.20 -0.68 19.84
CA ILE A 111 10.77 -0.44 19.63
C ILE A 111 9.98 -1.15 20.73
N GLY A 112 9.47 -0.38 21.69
CA GLY A 112 8.52 -0.85 22.70
C GLY A 112 8.98 -2.03 23.56
N GLY A 113 10.30 -2.28 23.66
CA GLY A 113 10.86 -3.44 24.36
C GLY A 113 10.74 -4.78 23.61
N PHE A 114 10.20 -4.79 22.39
CA PHE A 114 9.99 -6.00 21.59
C PHE A 114 11.20 -6.39 20.73
N GLY A 115 12.10 -5.45 20.47
CA GLY A 115 13.28 -5.65 19.64
C GLY A 115 13.75 -4.35 19.01
N THR A 116 14.72 -4.47 18.10
CA THR A 116 15.27 -3.35 17.34
C THR A 116 14.38 -3.02 16.13
N ARG A 117 14.47 -1.80 15.62
CA ARG A 117 13.80 -1.38 14.39
C ARG A 117 14.18 -2.26 13.21
N PHE A 118 15.45 -2.68 13.15
CA PHE A 118 15.95 -3.66 12.19
C PHE A 118 15.17 -4.98 12.28
N ALA A 119 15.10 -5.60 13.46
CA ALA A 119 14.40 -6.88 13.64
C ALA A 119 12.93 -6.78 13.23
N LEU A 120 12.26 -5.67 13.57
CA LEU A 120 10.87 -5.42 13.17
C LEU A 120 10.72 -5.32 11.65
N ARG A 121 11.56 -4.52 10.98
CA ARG A 121 11.50 -4.33 9.52
C ARG A 121 11.82 -5.63 8.77
N LEU A 122 12.81 -6.37 9.24
CA LEU A 122 13.18 -7.67 8.70
C LEU A 122 12.01 -8.66 8.83
N ALA A 123 11.36 -8.72 9.98
CA ALA A 123 10.17 -9.55 10.18
C ALA A 123 9.01 -9.16 9.25
N MET A 124 8.77 -7.87 9.02
CA MET A 124 7.74 -7.38 8.08
C MET A 124 8.01 -7.81 6.62
N LEU A 125 9.28 -7.88 6.22
CA LEU A 125 9.66 -8.34 4.88
C LEU A 125 9.52 -9.86 4.76
N GLN A 126 9.95 -10.62 5.78
CA GLN A 126 9.90 -12.08 5.78
C GLN A 126 8.48 -12.63 5.91
N PHE A 127 7.65 -12.04 6.77
CA PHE A 127 6.34 -12.57 7.13
C PHE A 127 5.22 -11.65 6.61
N PRO A 128 4.66 -11.92 5.42
CA PRO A 128 3.64 -11.08 4.82
C PRO A 128 2.42 -10.93 5.73
N LEU A 129 1.93 -9.70 5.86
CA LEU A 129 0.67 -9.42 6.52
C LEU A 129 -0.42 -9.27 5.47
N HIS A 130 -1.55 -9.95 5.67
CA HIS A 130 -2.73 -9.72 4.83
C HIS A 130 -3.18 -8.28 5.01
N SER A 131 -3.19 -7.51 3.94
CA SER A 131 -3.68 -6.13 3.93
C SER A 131 -4.82 -6.04 2.93
N GLY A 132 -5.85 -5.28 3.28
CA GLY A 132 -7.04 -5.14 2.46
C GLY A 132 -8.05 -4.18 3.10
N PRO A 133 -9.13 -3.86 2.40
CA PRO A 133 -10.23 -3.08 2.96
C PRO A 133 -10.77 -3.71 4.25
N VAL A 134 -11.36 -2.89 5.12
CA VAL A 134 -11.91 -3.35 6.41
C VAL A 134 -12.91 -4.49 6.23
N SER A 135 -13.72 -4.47 5.17
CA SER A 135 -14.67 -5.54 4.84
C SER A 135 -13.97 -6.87 4.53
N GLU A 136 -12.88 -6.84 3.77
CA GLU A 136 -12.08 -8.02 3.44
C GLU A 136 -11.41 -8.59 4.69
N LEU A 137 -10.83 -7.74 5.55
CA LEU A 137 -10.23 -8.18 6.81
C LEU A 137 -11.26 -8.81 7.76
N ARG A 138 -12.46 -8.23 7.86
CA ARG A 138 -13.56 -8.80 8.65
C ARG A 138 -13.99 -10.16 8.12
N TRP A 139 -14.13 -10.29 6.81
CA TRP A 139 -14.45 -11.55 6.16
C TRP A 139 -13.34 -12.59 6.41
N PHE A 140 -12.08 -12.20 6.23
CA PHE A 140 -10.92 -13.06 6.46
C PHE A 140 -10.88 -13.59 7.89
N ILE A 141 -11.05 -12.73 8.90
CA ILE A 141 -11.07 -13.14 10.30
C ILE A 141 -12.27 -14.06 10.60
N ALA A 142 -13.42 -13.81 9.99
CA ALA A 142 -14.63 -14.60 10.23
C ALA A 142 -14.62 -15.96 9.52
N GLN A 143 -13.97 -16.07 8.36
CA GLN A 143 -13.98 -17.26 7.50
C GLN A 143 -12.71 -18.10 7.58
N THR A 144 -11.61 -17.56 8.10
CA THR A 144 -10.36 -18.31 8.30
C THR A 144 -10.12 -18.65 9.76
N ASP A 145 -9.17 -19.54 10.02
CA ASP A 145 -8.75 -19.90 11.38
C ASP A 145 -7.74 -18.91 11.98
N ALA A 146 -7.69 -17.67 11.51
CA ALA A 146 -6.71 -16.66 11.93
C ALA A 146 -6.69 -16.37 13.45
N LEU A 147 -7.82 -16.57 14.14
CA LEU A 147 -7.92 -16.43 15.61
C LEU A 147 -8.00 -17.79 16.33
N ARG A 148 -7.82 -18.90 15.62
CA ARG A 148 -7.92 -20.26 16.15
C ARG A 148 -6.61 -21.02 16.10
N HIS A 149 -5.77 -20.75 15.10
CA HIS A 149 -4.46 -21.37 14.94
C HIS A 149 -3.41 -20.31 14.62
N PHE A 150 -2.22 -20.45 15.20
CA PHE A 150 -1.08 -19.63 14.79
C PHE A 150 -0.74 -19.91 13.33
N ARG A 151 -0.27 -18.87 12.63
CA ARG A 151 0.19 -19.01 11.26
C ARG A 151 1.29 -20.06 11.16
N GLN A 152 1.42 -20.69 9.99
CA GLN A 152 2.32 -21.82 9.80
C GLN A 152 3.80 -21.44 9.92
N GLU A 153 4.11 -20.17 9.65
CA GLU A 153 5.46 -19.61 9.71
C GLU A 153 5.92 -19.35 11.15
N VAL A 154 5.01 -19.40 12.13
CA VAL A 154 5.36 -19.23 13.55
C VAL A 154 6.04 -20.49 14.05
N ASP A 155 7.26 -20.34 14.54
CA ASP A 155 8.05 -21.42 15.13
C ASP A 155 7.24 -22.20 16.19
N PRO A 156 7.19 -23.55 16.12
CA PRO A 156 6.43 -24.37 17.06
C PRO A 156 6.83 -24.15 18.53
N VAL A 157 8.10 -23.87 18.82
CA VAL A 157 8.59 -23.60 20.18
C VAL A 157 8.04 -22.28 20.68
N VAL A 158 8.06 -21.24 19.84
CA VAL A 158 7.49 -19.92 20.20
C VAL A 158 5.99 -20.02 20.43
N ARG A 159 5.28 -20.81 19.61
CA ARG A 159 3.86 -21.10 19.79
C ARG A 159 3.57 -21.72 21.16
N GLU A 160 4.27 -22.80 21.50
CA GLU A 160 4.09 -23.51 22.77
C GLU A 160 4.43 -22.64 23.97
N GLN A 161 5.54 -21.90 23.90
CA GLN A 161 5.95 -20.97 24.95
C GLN A 161 4.91 -19.88 25.18
N THR A 162 4.38 -19.29 24.11
CA THR A 162 3.37 -18.22 24.21
C THR A 162 2.08 -18.73 24.84
N ILE A 163 1.60 -19.90 24.41
CA ILE A 163 0.40 -20.53 24.98
C ILE A 163 0.63 -20.87 26.45
N THR A 164 1.77 -21.50 26.76
CA THR A 164 2.11 -21.96 28.12
C THR A 164 2.28 -20.79 29.08
N ALA A 165 2.98 -19.73 28.68
CA ALA A 165 3.19 -18.55 29.51
C ALA A 165 1.86 -17.82 29.79
N THR A 166 1.01 -17.66 28.76
CA THR A 166 -0.31 -17.03 28.90
C THR A 166 -1.22 -17.86 29.81
N ARG A 167 -1.23 -19.18 29.63
CA ARG A 167 -1.99 -20.11 30.48
C ARG A 167 -1.55 -20.03 31.94
N HIS A 168 -0.24 -20.10 32.20
CA HIS A 168 0.28 -20.01 33.57
C HIS A 168 -0.07 -18.66 34.21
N TRP A 169 0.10 -17.56 33.49
CA TRP A 169 -0.23 -16.23 33.99
C TRP A 169 -1.72 -16.12 34.36
N ILE A 170 -2.63 -16.59 33.51
CA ILE A 170 -4.08 -16.56 33.79
C ILE A 170 -4.44 -17.43 35.01
N MET A 171 -3.90 -18.65 35.07
CA MET A 171 -4.22 -19.59 36.15
C MET A 171 -3.66 -19.12 37.50
N ARG A 172 -2.47 -18.49 37.49
CA ARG A 172 -1.77 -18.09 38.72
C ARG A 172 -2.16 -16.71 39.23
N GLU A 173 -2.20 -15.70 38.36
CA GLU A 173 -2.33 -14.30 38.77
C GLU A 173 -3.79 -13.83 38.73
N PHE A 174 -4.52 -14.18 37.66
CA PHE A 174 -5.89 -13.69 37.47
C PHE A 174 -6.93 -14.48 38.28
N LEU A 175 -6.85 -15.81 38.31
CA LEU A 175 -7.84 -16.63 39.05
C LEU A 175 -7.63 -16.63 40.57
N ASN A 176 -6.38 -16.47 41.04
CA ASN A 176 -6.08 -16.42 42.47
C ASN A 176 -6.24 -15.02 43.08
N GLY A 177 -6.77 -14.04 42.31
CA GLY A 177 -7.08 -12.69 42.79
C GLY A 177 -5.84 -11.85 43.12
N ALA A 178 -4.68 -12.19 42.57
CA ALA A 178 -3.42 -11.54 42.88
C ALA A 178 -3.05 -10.55 41.78
N SER A 179 -3.80 -9.44 41.62
CA SER A 179 -3.31 -8.27 40.87
C SER A 179 -4.16 -7.02 41.12
N ASP A 180 -3.55 -6.07 41.82
CA ASP A 180 -3.96 -4.67 41.97
C ASP A 180 -3.34 -3.90 40.77
N ASN A 181 -4.11 -3.11 40.00
CA ASN A 181 -3.72 -2.24 38.86
C ASN A 181 -3.84 -2.68 37.37
N GLN A 182 -4.63 -3.69 36.96
CA GLN A 182 -4.81 -4.01 35.52
C GLN A 182 -6.26 -4.02 35.01
N GLN A 183 -7.06 -3.01 35.37
CA GLN A 183 -8.47 -2.86 34.96
C GLN A 183 -8.73 -3.05 33.45
N GLY A 184 -7.78 -2.67 32.59
CA GLY A 184 -7.92 -2.78 31.13
C GLY A 184 -7.87 -4.23 30.60
N HIS A 185 -7.06 -5.10 31.20
CA HIS A 185 -6.97 -6.50 30.79
C HIS A 185 -8.11 -7.34 31.36
N GLU A 186 -8.60 -6.99 32.56
CA GLU A 186 -9.72 -7.69 33.21
C GLU A 186 -11.00 -7.67 32.36
N GLN A 187 -11.34 -6.52 31.76
CA GLN A 187 -12.51 -6.41 30.88
C GLN A 187 -12.38 -7.30 29.63
N ILE A 188 -11.18 -7.32 29.04
CA ILE A 188 -10.88 -8.18 27.88
C ILE A 188 -10.99 -9.66 28.29
N LEU A 189 -10.42 -10.05 29.43
CA LEU A 189 -10.46 -11.43 29.92
C LEU A 189 -11.87 -11.86 30.27
N ASN A 190 -12.65 -11.06 30.99
CA ASN A 190 -14.04 -11.37 31.34
C ASN A 190 -14.89 -11.60 30.08
N SER A 191 -14.79 -10.70 29.11
CA SER A 191 -15.51 -10.85 27.84
C SER A 191 -15.03 -12.03 26.98
N LEU A 192 -13.80 -12.54 27.18
CA LEU A 192 -13.34 -13.78 26.55
C LEU A 192 -13.81 -15.01 27.32
N PHE A 193 -13.85 -14.94 28.64
CA PHE A 193 -14.36 -16.01 29.49
C PHE A 193 -15.85 -16.27 29.27
N ASP A 194 -16.64 -15.24 28.99
CA ASP A 194 -18.04 -15.39 28.60
C ASP A 194 -18.17 -16.14 27.26
N GLN A 195 -17.24 -15.90 26.33
CA GLN A 195 -17.23 -16.56 25.02
C GLN A 195 -16.72 -18.01 25.08
N PHE A 196 -15.67 -18.29 25.85
CA PHE A 196 -15.00 -19.60 25.91
C PHE A 196 -15.48 -20.50 27.06
N GLY A 197 -16.20 -19.94 28.04
CA GLY A 197 -16.75 -20.65 29.19
C GLY A 197 -15.74 -20.84 30.33
N LYS A 198 -15.66 -19.86 31.24
CA LYS A 198 -14.77 -19.84 32.43
C LYS A 198 -14.82 -21.12 33.27
N SER A 199 -16.02 -21.65 33.51
CA SER A 199 -16.25 -22.82 34.38
C SER A 199 -15.59 -24.11 33.88
N SER A 200 -15.16 -24.15 32.62
CA SER A 200 -14.53 -25.31 32.00
C SER A 200 -13.02 -25.16 31.80
N ILE A 201 -12.41 -24.07 32.29
CA ILE A 201 -11.02 -23.69 31.95
C ILE A 201 -9.99 -24.78 32.23
N GLU A 202 -10.14 -25.51 33.34
CA GLU A 202 -9.24 -26.62 33.71
C GLU A 202 -9.30 -27.81 32.73
N LYS A 203 -10.41 -27.94 31.99
CA LYS A 203 -10.67 -29.03 31.03
C LYS A 203 -10.38 -28.62 29.58
N TRP A 204 -9.86 -27.42 29.34
CA TRP A 204 -9.55 -26.97 27.98
C TRP A 204 -8.39 -27.76 27.40
N ASN A 205 -8.58 -28.25 26.16
CA ASN A 205 -7.53 -28.86 25.38
C ASN A 205 -6.60 -27.79 24.77
N ASP A 206 -5.49 -28.23 24.19
CA ASP A 206 -4.47 -27.33 23.64
C ASP A 206 -5.02 -26.44 22.51
N ARG A 207 -5.89 -26.98 21.66
CA ARG A 207 -6.56 -26.20 20.60
C ARG A 207 -7.41 -25.06 21.14
N LYS A 208 -8.14 -25.30 22.24
CA LYS A 208 -8.98 -24.28 22.87
C LYS A 208 -8.11 -23.22 23.56
N TRP A 209 -6.99 -23.62 24.15
CA TRP A 209 -5.99 -22.69 24.68
C TRP A 209 -5.35 -21.84 23.58
N GLU A 210 -4.97 -22.45 22.45
CA GLU A 210 -4.40 -21.74 21.29
C GLU A 210 -5.37 -20.66 20.79
N ALA A 211 -6.63 -21.02 20.54
CA ALA A 211 -7.65 -20.07 20.13
C ALA A 211 -7.86 -18.96 21.17
N PHE A 212 -7.92 -19.31 22.46
CA PHE A 212 -8.07 -18.32 23.52
C PHE A 212 -6.92 -17.31 23.53
N VAL A 213 -5.67 -17.77 23.44
CA VAL A 213 -4.47 -16.91 23.41
C VAL A 213 -4.51 -15.96 22.23
N LEU A 214 -4.87 -16.45 21.03
CA LEU A 214 -4.96 -15.62 19.83
C LEU A 214 -6.07 -14.57 19.93
N HIS A 215 -7.24 -14.94 20.46
CA HIS A 215 -8.32 -13.99 20.72
C HIS A 215 -7.93 -12.94 21.77
N PHE A 216 -7.21 -13.33 22.82
CA PHE A 216 -6.68 -12.41 23.82
C PHE A 216 -5.68 -11.43 23.21
N LEU A 217 -4.67 -11.95 22.50
CA LEU A 217 -3.67 -11.14 21.79
C LEU A 217 -4.33 -10.16 20.83
N TRP A 218 -5.29 -10.62 20.02
CA TRP A 218 -6.05 -9.77 19.10
C TRP A 218 -6.77 -8.63 19.81
N ARG A 219 -7.49 -8.90 20.91
CA ARG A 219 -8.24 -7.87 21.65
C ARG A 219 -7.30 -6.87 22.31
N VAL A 220 -6.18 -7.32 22.88
CA VAL A 220 -5.15 -6.45 23.45
C VAL A 220 -4.56 -5.54 22.37
N CYS A 221 -4.14 -6.09 21.24
CA CYS A 221 -3.59 -5.34 20.11
C CYS A 221 -4.62 -4.37 19.51
N SER A 222 -5.86 -4.80 19.30
CA SER A 222 -6.93 -3.97 18.73
C SER A 222 -7.29 -2.81 19.66
N THR A 223 -7.41 -3.07 20.98
CA THR A 223 -7.66 -2.04 21.98
C THR A 223 -6.50 -1.05 22.06
N GLY A 224 -5.26 -1.54 21.99
CA GLY A 224 -4.06 -0.70 21.94
C GLY A 224 -4.03 0.19 20.71
N ALA A 225 -4.29 -0.37 19.53
CA ALA A 225 -4.31 0.37 18.27
C ALA A 225 -5.41 1.44 18.23
N GLN A 226 -6.60 1.15 18.79
CA GLN A 226 -7.70 2.12 18.87
C GLN A 226 -7.38 3.33 19.77
N LYS A 227 -6.51 3.17 20.76
CA LYS A 227 -6.06 4.28 21.61
C LYS A 227 -5.09 5.22 20.90
N ILE A 228 -4.50 4.77 19.80
CA ILE A 228 -3.57 5.57 19.01
C ILE A 228 -4.38 6.30 17.92
N ASN A 229 -4.45 7.63 18.00
CA ASN A 229 -5.00 8.45 16.93
C ASN A 229 -4.02 8.47 15.75
N ALA A 230 -4.04 7.43 14.91
CA ALA A 230 -3.31 7.45 13.66
C ALA A 230 -4.03 8.37 12.66
N PRO A 231 -3.32 9.29 11.98
CA PRO A 231 -3.94 10.11 10.94
C PRO A 231 -4.44 9.20 9.81
N SER A 232 -5.76 9.17 9.61
CA SER A 232 -6.34 8.47 8.46
C SER A 232 -5.92 9.21 7.19
N LYS A 233 -5.04 8.63 6.39
CA LYS A 233 -4.74 9.14 5.05
C LYS A 233 -5.99 8.87 4.20
N GLN A 234 -6.84 9.89 4.03
CA GLN A 234 -7.98 9.77 3.12
C GLN A 234 -7.41 9.48 1.73
N PRO A 235 -7.86 8.42 1.03
CA PRO A 235 -7.47 8.22 -0.35
C PRO A 235 -7.90 9.46 -1.13
N SER A 236 -6.94 10.21 -1.67
CA SER A 236 -7.23 11.28 -2.60
C SER A 236 -7.91 10.62 -3.80
N GLN A 237 -9.21 10.86 -3.98
CA GLN A 237 -9.88 10.45 -5.21
C GLN A 237 -9.10 11.07 -6.36
N PRO A 238 -8.62 10.27 -7.34
CA PRO A 238 -7.94 10.83 -8.49
C PRO A 238 -8.93 11.77 -9.19
N LEU A 239 -8.65 13.08 -9.14
CA LEU A 239 -9.41 14.09 -9.85
C LEU A 239 -9.29 13.77 -11.33
N ARG A 240 -10.39 13.33 -11.97
CA ARG A 240 -10.39 13.08 -13.39
C ARG A 240 -10.09 14.40 -14.10
N HIS A 241 -9.22 14.41 -15.10
CA HIS A 241 -8.90 15.64 -15.85
C HIS A 241 -10.16 16.30 -16.43
N ARG A 242 -11.18 15.50 -16.79
CA ARG A 242 -12.53 15.97 -17.13
C ARG A 242 -13.11 16.89 -16.05
N ASP A 243 -13.06 16.48 -14.79
CA ASP A 243 -13.72 17.22 -13.70
C ASP A 243 -12.99 18.54 -13.43
N LEU A 244 -11.68 18.59 -13.67
CA LEU A 244 -10.90 19.84 -13.66
C LEU A 244 -11.28 20.75 -14.83
N LEU A 245 -11.38 20.21 -16.04
CA LEU A 245 -11.75 20.95 -17.24
C LEU A 245 -13.18 21.48 -17.13
N LEU A 246 -14.14 20.63 -16.79
CA LEU A 246 -15.54 21.02 -16.57
C LEU A 246 -15.66 22.14 -15.53
N ARG A 247 -14.84 22.13 -14.47
CA ARG A 247 -14.87 23.18 -13.45
C ARG A 247 -14.31 24.52 -13.92
N VAL A 248 -13.34 24.51 -14.83
CA VAL A 248 -12.68 25.73 -15.33
C VAL A 248 -13.39 26.28 -16.57
N THR A 249 -13.94 25.41 -17.42
CA THR A 249 -14.49 25.79 -18.73
C THR A 249 -16.01 25.65 -18.82
N ASP A 250 -16.66 25.06 -17.81
CA ASP A 250 -18.09 24.71 -17.80
C ASP A 250 -18.51 23.80 -18.98
N MET A 251 -17.54 23.14 -19.61
CA MET A 251 -17.74 22.22 -20.73
C MET A 251 -17.38 20.79 -20.35
N ASP A 252 -18.32 19.86 -20.52
CA ASP A 252 -18.07 18.43 -20.30
C ASP A 252 -17.38 17.83 -21.52
N THR A 253 -16.11 17.51 -21.40
CA THR A 253 -15.32 16.92 -22.49
C THR A 253 -15.87 15.56 -22.94
N ASP A 254 -16.53 14.80 -22.08
CA ASP A 254 -17.11 13.50 -22.46
C ASP A 254 -18.26 13.67 -23.48
N LEU A 255 -18.93 14.82 -23.49
CA LEU A 255 -19.97 15.12 -24.48
C LEU A 255 -19.40 15.49 -25.85
N ILE A 256 -18.11 15.84 -25.91
CA ILE A 256 -17.41 16.22 -27.14
C ILE A 256 -16.84 14.98 -27.83
N VAL A 257 -16.61 13.88 -27.10
CA VAL A 257 -16.05 12.65 -27.67
C VAL A 257 -17.17 11.68 -28.05
N HIS A 258 -17.22 11.33 -29.34
CA HIS A 258 -18.24 10.43 -29.86
C HIS A 258 -17.88 8.97 -29.54
N ASP A 259 -18.69 8.31 -28.71
CA ASP A 259 -18.45 6.97 -28.15
C ASP A 259 -18.23 5.86 -29.22
N VAL A 260 -18.77 6.08 -30.43
CA VAL A 260 -18.61 5.20 -31.59
C VAL A 260 -17.23 5.37 -32.24
N LEU A 261 -16.72 6.59 -32.32
CA LEU A 261 -15.46 6.89 -33.01
C LEU A 261 -14.23 6.50 -32.18
N ILE A 262 -14.31 6.53 -30.85
CA ILE A 262 -13.23 6.06 -29.97
C ILE A 262 -12.87 4.59 -30.26
N ARG A 263 -13.87 3.74 -30.53
CA ARG A 263 -13.64 2.31 -30.83
C ARG A 263 -12.94 2.05 -32.16
N PHE A 264 -12.89 3.05 -33.05
CA PHE A 264 -12.17 2.99 -34.31
C PHE A 264 -10.75 3.57 -34.23
N CYS A 265 -10.43 4.29 -33.15
CA CYS A 265 -9.13 4.94 -32.95
C CYS A 265 -8.25 4.24 -31.89
N ALA A 266 -8.71 3.11 -31.34
CA ALA A 266 -7.97 2.27 -30.38
C ALA A 266 -7.38 1.03 -31.06
#